data_AF-A0A6P6EF50-F1
#
_entry.id   AF-A0A6P6EF50-F1
#
_cell.length_a   1.000
_cell.length_b   1.000
_cell.length_c   1.000
_cell.angle_alpha   90.00
_cell.angle_beta   90.00
_cell.angle_gamma   90.00
#
_symmetry.space_group_name_H-M   'P 1'
#
loop_
_entity.id
_entity.type
_entity.pdbx_description
1 polymer ?
#
loop_
_entity_poly.entity_id
_entity_poly.type
_entity_poly.pdbx_seq_one_letter_code
_entity_poly.pdbx_strand_id
1 'polypeptide(L)'
;MFSIVQRCCFFLGTVAALAEAGGEGQLSPEKSEVWGPGLKADVVLPARYFYIQAVDAAGRRFTSSPGEKVFQVKISAPDEQFTRVGVQVLDRKDGSFIVRYRMYASYKNLKVEVKFQGQHVANSPYILRAL
;
A
#
# COMPACT_ATOMS: atom_id res chain seq x y z
N MET A 1 -17.33 41.61 -55.27
CA MET A 1 -17.41 40.13 -55.18
C MET A 1 -16.74 39.70 -53.88
N PHE A 2 -17.59 39.42 -52.90
CA PHE A 2 -17.43 38.75 -51.59
C PHE A 2 -16.21 37.80 -51.51
N SER A 3 -15.21 37.97 -50.64
CA SER A 3 -15.19 37.85 -49.16
C SER A 3 -15.97 36.64 -48.65
N ILE A 4 -15.28 35.56 -48.27
CA ILE A 4 -15.60 34.64 -47.15
C ILE A 4 -14.38 33.74 -46.91
N VAL A 5 -13.74 34.05 -45.79
CA VAL A 5 -12.86 33.20 -45.00
C VAL A 5 -13.68 32.03 -44.45
N GLN A 6 -13.24 30.78 -44.60
CA GLN A 6 -13.60 29.72 -43.66
C GLN A 6 -12.56 28.59 -43.74
N ARG A 7 -11.38 28.84 -43.16
CA ARG A 7 -10.52 27.74 -42.70
C ARG A 7 -11.27 27.06 -41.56
N CYS A 8 -11.73 25.83 -41.77
CA CYS A 8 -12.18 24.96 -40.69
C CYS A 8 -10.99 24.65 -39.79
N CYS A 9 -10.73 25.53 -38.82
CA CYS A 9 -9.92 25.21 -37.66
C CYS A 9 -10.70 24.15 -36.87
N PHE A 10 -10.29 22.89 -36.99
CA PHE A 10 -10.51 21.89 -35.96
C PHE A 10 -9.87 22.42 -34.67
N PHE A 11 -10.61 23.17 -33.88
CA PHE A 11 -10.27 23.37 -32.49
C PHE A 11 -10.58 22.06 -31.78
N LEU A 12 -9.57 21.18 -31.78
CA LEU A 12 -9.47 20.04 -30.89
C LEU A 12 -9.38 20.62 -29.47
N GLY A 13 -10.54 20.93 -28.89
CA GLY A 13 -10.66 21.34 -27.50
C GLY A 13 -10.30 20.16 -26.61
N THR A 14 -9.01 19.99 -26.35
CA THR A 14 -8.55 19.15 -25.25
C THR A 14 -8.91 19.88 -23.97
N VAL A 15 -10.08 19.54 -23.41
CA VAL A 15 -10.37 19.86 -22.02
C VAL A 15 -9.40 18.99 -21.21
N ALA A 16 -8.27 19.59 -20.83
CA ALA A 16 -7.40 19.02 -19.81
C ALA A 16 -8.22 18.95 -18.53
N ALA A 17 -8.74 17.76 -18.23
CA ALA A 17 -9.29 17.45 -16.93
C ALA A 17 -8.13 17.55 -15.93
N LEU A 18 -7.99 18.72 -15.31
CA LEU A 18 -7.23 18.86 -14.07
C LEU A 18 -7.99 18.05 -13.02
N ALA A 19 -7.57 16.79 -12.88
CA ALA A 19 -7.87 16.03 -11.68
C ALA A 19 -7.15 16.77 -10.54
N GLU A 20 -7.91 17.57 -9.80
CA GLU A 20 -7.51 18.10 -8.50
C GLU A 20 -7.21 16.90 -7.61
N ALA A 21 -5.95 16.45 -7.62
CA ALA A 21 -5.41 15.61 -6.58
C ALA A 21 -5.43 16.48 -5.31
N GLY A 22 -6.52 16.38 -4.56
CA GLY A 22 -6.68 17.07 -3.28
C GLY A 22 -5.42 16.89 -2.47
N GLY A 23 -4.86 18.01 -1.99
CA GLY A 23 -3.53 18.08 -1.38
C GLY A 23 -3.42 17.28 -0.08
N GLU A 24 -3.35 15.96 -0.20
CA GLU A 24 -2.91 15.09 0.87
C GLU A 24 -1.38 15.23 0.97
N GLY A 25 -0.88 15.48 2.19
CA GLY A 25 0.54 15.76 2.42
C GLY A 25 1.43 14.59 2.03
N GLN A 26 2.74 14.80 1.97
CA GLN A 26 3.68 13.72 1.69
C GLN A 26 3.56 12.58 2.72
N LEU A 27 3.42 11.33 2.24
CA LEU A 27 3.34 10.13 3.07
C LEU A 27 4.62 9.98 3.92
N SER A 28 4.45 9.78 5.24
CA SER A 28 5.53 9.50 6.18
C SER A 28 5.50 8.02 6.60
N PRO A 29 6.55 7.24 6.30
CA PRO A 29 6.64 5.83 6.71
C PRO A 29 6.67 5.67 8.23
N GLU A 30 7.37 6.57 8.94
CA GLU A 30 7.50 6.47 10.39
C GLU A 30 6.22 6.82 11.15
N LYS A 31 5.38 7.70 10.60
CA LYS A 31 4.08 8.08 11.20
C LYS A 31 2.93 7.18 10.78
N SER A 32 3.09 6.45 9.67
CA SER A 32 2.09 5.49 9.21
C SER A 32 1.90 4.38 10.24
N GLU A 33 0.70 3.81 10.31
CA GLU A 33 0.35 2.81 11.32
C GLU A 33 0.21 1.43 10.66
N VAL A 34 0.58 0.36 11.37
CA VAL A 34 0.39 -1.02 10.92
C VAL A 34 -0.18 -1.85 12.07
N TRP A 35 -1.33 -2.51 11.86
CA TRP A 35 -2.01 -3.27 12.90
C TRP A 35 -2.87 -4.39 12.31
N GLY A 36 -3.27 -5.36 13.14
CA GLY A 36 -4.25 -6.37 12.75
C GLY A 36 -3.87 -7.77 13.20
N PRO A 37 -4.80 -8.73 13.04
CA PRO A 37 -4.62 -10.09 13.57
C PRO A 37 -3.48 -10.85 12.90
N GLY A 38 -3.19 -10.59 11.62
CA GLY A 38 -2.11 -11.24 10.87
C GLY A 38 -0.70 -10.92 11.34
N LEU A 39 -0.54 -10.02 12.32
CA LEU A 39 0.74 -9.73 13.00
C LEU A 39 0.85 -10.45 14.35
N LYS A 40 -0.03 -11.42 14.62
CA LYS A 40 0.04 -12.29 15.81
C LYS A 40 0.47 -13.70 15.41
N ALA A 41 1.21 -14.36 16.29
CA ALA A 41 1.77 -15.69 16.01
C ALA A 41 0.74 -16.81 16.15
N ASP A 42 -0.23 -16.65 17.06
CA ASP A 42 -1.26 -17.61 17.47
C ASP A 42 -2.43 -17.79 16.48
N VAL A 43 -2.34 -17.18 15.28
CA VAL A 43 -3.43 -17.23 14.30
C VAL A 43 -3.41 -18.54 13.50
N VAL A 44 -4.38 -19.42 13.75
CA VAL A 44 -4.54 -20.71 13.06
C VAL A 44 -5.24 -20.63 11.70
N LEU A 45 -5.51 -19.42 11.20
CA LEU A 45 -6.22 -19.24 9.93
C LEU A 45 -5.31 -19.48 8.71
N PRO A 46 -5.80 -20.17 7.66
CA PRO A 46 -5.04 -20.43 6.43
C PRO A 46 -4.58 -19.17 5.69
N ALA A 47 -5.39 -18.12 5.74
CA ALA A 47 -5.07 -16.80 5.22
C ALA A 47 -5.18 -15.78 6.36
N ARG A 48 -4.16 -14.94 6.47
CA ARG A 48 -4.02 -13.94 7.51
C ARG A 48 -4.01 -12.56 6.89
N TYR A 49 -4.39 -11.54 7.66
CA TYR A 49 -4.40 -10.18 7.16
C TYR A 49 -4.06 -9.15 8.24
N PHE A 50 -3.50 -8.04 7.80
CA PHE A 50 -3.28 -6.85 8.62
C PHE A 50 -3.53 -5.61 7.76
N TYR A 51 -3.57 -4.46 8.42
CA TYR A 51 -3.85 -3.17 7.81
C TYR A 51 -2.63 -2.25 7.89
N ILE A 52 -2.56 -1.33 6.94
CA ILE A 52 -1.63 -0.21 6.93
C ILE A 52 -2.46 1.07 6.78
N GLN A 53 -2.29 2.05 7.66
CA GLN A 53 -2.84 3.40 7.51
C GLN A 53 -1.73 4.30 6.98
N ALA A 54 -1.94 4.91 5.81
CA ALA A 54 -1.07 5.98 5.37
C ALA A 54 -1.32 7.22 6.23
N VAL A 55 -0.22 7.81 6.70
CA VAL A 55 -0.19 9.05 7.50
C VAL A 55 0.82 9.99 6.86
N ASP A 56 0.49 11.28 6.79
CA ASP A 56 1.37 12.28 6.22
C ASP A 56 2.43 12.77 7.21
N ALA A 57 3.36 13.59 6.72
CA ALA A 57 4.40 14.21 7.54
C ALA A 57 3.85 15.11 8.67
N ALA A 58 2.60 15.57 8.59
CA ALA A 58 1.94 16.34 9.65
C ALA A 58 1.24 15.44 10.69
N GLY A 59 1.20 14.12 10.50
CA GLY A 59 0.50 13.19 11.37
C GLY A 59 -1.00 13.03 11.05
N ARG A 60 -1.45 13.53 9.89
CA ARG A 60 -2.83 13.41 9.43
C ARG A 60 -3.00 12.10 8.68
N ARG A 61 -4.07 11.36 8.98
CA ARG A 61 -4.44 10.15 8.25
C ARG A 61 -4.91 10.55 6.85
N PHE A 62 -4.40 9.84 5.86
CA PHE A 62 -4.96 9.91 4.52
C PHE A 62 -6.42 9.42 4.57
N THR A 63 -7.27 10.09 3.80
CA THR A 63 -8.69 9.75 3.64
C THR A 63 -9.00 9.25 2.24
N SER A 64 -8.05 9.44 1.31
CA SER A 64 -8.08 8.89 -0.03
C SER A 64 -6.83 8.06 -0.30
N SER A 65 -6.80 7.32 -1.40
CA SER A 65 -5.63 6.50 -1.73
C SER A 65 -4.43 7.38 -2.07
N PRO A 66 -3.28 7.20 -1.39
CA PRO A 66 -2.02 7.87 -1.76
C PRO A 66 -1.37 7.30 -3.03
N GLY A 67 -1.99 6.30 -3.66
CA GLY A 67 -1.50 5.63 -4.86
C GLY A 67 -1.56 4.11 -4.75
N GLU A 68 -1.63 3.45 -5.91
CA GLU A 68 -1.60 2.00 -5.97
C GLU A 68 -0.17 1.47 -5.75
N LYS A 69 -0.05 0.35 -5.02
CA LYS A 69 1.23 -0.35 -4.80
C LYS A 69 2.34 0.49 -4.16
N VAL A 70 1.99 1.51 -3.37
CA VAL A 70 2.96 2.36 -2.64
C VAL A 70 3.71 1.61 -1.54
N PHE A 71 3.04 0.63 -0.91
CA PHE A 71 3.64 -0.22 0.13
C PHE A 71 4.14 -1.53 -0.45
N GLN A 72 5.37 -1.88 -0.09
CA GLN A 72 6.02 -3.14 -0.42
C GLN A 72 6.00 -4.01 0.84
N VAL A 73 5.46 -5.23 0.71
CA VAL A 73 5.42 -6.19 1.81
C VAL A 73 6.16 -7.46 1.43
N LYS A 74 7.12 -7.85 2.27
CA LYS A 74 7.86 -9.11 2.16
C LYS A 74 7.66 -9.91 3.43
N ILE A 75 7.33 -11.18 3.29
CA ILE A 75 7.23 -12.12 4.41
C ILE A 75 8.23 -13.25 4.17
N SER A 76 9.06 -13.52 5.17
CA SER A 76 10.10 -14.55 5.13
C SER A 76 10.13 -15.32 6.45
N ALA A 77 10.64 -16.55 6.44
CA ALA A 77 10.98 -17.31 7.63
C ALA A 77 12.51 -17.33 7.75
N PRO A 78 13.10 -16.58 8.71
CA PRO A 78 14.56 -16.44 8.79
C PRO A 78 15.33 -17.75 8.96
N ASP A 79 14.68 -18.75 9.57
CA ASP A 79 15.28 -20.05 9.88
C ASP A 79 15.12 -21.08 8.74
N GLU A 80 14.51 -20.69 7.63
CA GLU A 80 14.21 -21.58 6.51
C GLU A 80 14.93 -21.14 5.24
N GLN A 81 15.43 -22.12 4.48
CA GLN A 81 16.08 -21.83 3.19
C GLN A 81 15.11 -21.24 2.16
N PHE A 82 13.84 -21.69 2.19
CA PHE A 82 12.81 -21.25 1.26
C PHE A 82 11.53 -20.90 2.01
N THR A 83 10.97 -19.72 1.71
CA THR A 83 9.68 -19.29 2.26
C THR A 83 8.65 -19.15 1.14
N ARG A 84 7.67 -20.05 1.13
CA ARG A 84 6.52 -20.01 0.24
C ARG A 84 5.34 -19.32 0.93
N VAL A 85 5.28 -18.00 0.79
CA VAL A 85 4.18 -17.16 1.28
C VAL A 85 3.67 -16.29 0.14
N GLY A 86 2.38 -16.42 -0.19
CA GLY A 86 1.72 -15.54 -1.15
C GLY A 86 1.25 -14.28 -0.43
N VAL A 87 1.60 -13.10 -0.95
CA VAL A 87 1.25 -11.79 -0.36
C VAL A 87 0.49 -10.96 -1.38
N GLN A 88 -0.58 -10.30 -0.92
CA GLN A 88 -1.37 -9.34 -1.69
C GLN A 88 -1.55 -8.07 -0.86
N VAL A 89 -1.23 -6.92 -1.45
CA VAL A 89 -1.48 -5.60 -0.86
C VAL A 89 -2.62 -4.97 -1.66
N LEU A 90 -3.76 -4.77 -1.00
CA LEU A 90 -4.97 -4.24 -1.63
C LEU A 90 -5.27 -2.85 -1.07
N ASP A 91 -5.38 -1.88 -1.97
CA ASP A 91 -5.78 -0.51 -1.66
C ASP A 91 -7.28 -0.44 -1.39
N ARG A 92 -7.69 0.04 -0.21
CA ARG A 92 -9.09 0.17 0.19
C ARG A 92 -9.73 1.48 -0.26
N LYS A 93 -8.94 2.37 -0.89
CA LYS A 93 -9.36 3.68 -1.40
C LYS A 93 -9.80 4.70 -0.34
N ASP A 94 -9.56 4.40 0.95
CA ASP A 94 -9.90 5.24 2.11
C ASP A 94 -8.64 5.71 2.89
N GLY A 95 -7.48 5.70 2.23
CA GLY A 95 -6.18 5.98 2.87
C GLY A 95 -5.57 4.80 3.63
N SER A 96 -6.26 3.66 3.67
CA SER A 96 -5.75 2.43 4.25
C SER A 96 -5.58 1.30 3.22
N PHE A 97 -4.77 0.31 3.58
CA PHE A 97 -4.51 -0.87 2.77
C PHE A 97 -4.80 -2.11 3.61
N ILE A 98 -5.32 -3.16 2.97
CA ILE A 98 -5.38 -4.49 3.56
C ILE A 98 -4.31 -5.37 2.91
N VAL A 99 -3.44 -5.91 3.75
CA VAL A 99 -2.44 -6.89 3.34
C VAL A 99 -2.98 -8.27 3.68
N ARG A 100 -3.13 -9.12 2.67
CA ARG A 100 -3.52 -10.53 2.84
C ARG A 100 -2.33 -11.40 2.53
N TYR A 101 -2.08 -12.41 3.35
CA TYR A 101 -1.07 -13.39 3.05
C TYR A 101 -1.50 -14.82 3.39
N ARG A 102 -1.00 -15.77 2.60
CA ARG A 102 -1.23 -17.20 2.78
C ARG A 102 0.12 -17.91 2.86
N MET A 103 0.28 -18.72 3.90
CA MET A 103 1.43 -19.62 4.01
C MET A 103 1.11 -20.95 3.33
N TYR A 104 2.04 -21.45 2.53
CA TYR A 104 1.91 -22.76 1.87
C TYR A 104 2.72 -23.86 2.56
N ALA A 105 3.35 -23.52 3.68
CA ALA A 105 4.02 -24.42 4.61
C ALA A 105 3.93 -23.81 6.02
N SER A 106 4.24 -24.61 7.03
CA SER A 106 4.29 -24.18 8.43
C SER A 106 5.67 -23.62 8.76
N TYR A 107 5.71 -22.49 9.47
CA TYR A 107 6.96 -21.81 9.86
C TYR A 107 6.94 -21.52 11.35
N LYS A 108 8.05 -21.78 12.05
CA LYS A 108 8.18 -21.45 13.48
C LYS A 108 8.23 -19.95 13.70
N ASN A 109 9.02 -19.26 12.88
CA ASN A 109 9.23 -17.82 12.96
C ASN A 109 8.94 -17.17 11.59
N LEU A 110 8.24 -16.05 11.61
CA LEU A 110 8.03 -15.20 10.45
C LEU A 110 8.59 -13.81 10.70
N LYS A 111 9.18 -13.23 9.66
CA LYS A 111 9.60 -11.83 9.58
C LYS A 111 8.74 -11.15 8.53
N VAL A 112 7.93 -10.19 8.95
CA VAL A 112 7.09 -9.36 8.09
C VAL A 112 7.75 -7.99 7.93
N GLU A 113 8.23 -7.69 6.73
CA GLU A 113 8.79 -6.40 6.36
C GLU A 113 7.73 -5.61 5.58
N VAL A 114 7.30 -4.47 6.12
CA VAL A 114 6.51 -3.45 5.44
C VAL A 114 7.42 -2.26 5.13
N LYS A 115 7.47 -1.84 3.86
CA LYS A 115 8.32 -0.74 3.39
C LYS A 115 7.57 0.23 2.47
N PHE A 116 7.96 1.50 2.52
CA PHE A 116 7.61 2.53 1.56
C PHE A 116 8.91 3.12 1.01
N GLN A 117 9.11 3.07 -0.30
CA GLN A 117 10.34 3.56 -0.96
C GLN A 117 11.64 3.05 -0.29
N GLY A 118 11.65 1.78 0.14
CA GLY A 118 12.79 1.15 0.81
C GLY A 118 12.90 1.41 2.31
N GLN A 119 12.16 2.37 2.87
CA GLN A 119 12.14 2.68 4.30
C GLN A 119 11.12 1.84 5.04
N HIS A 120 11.43 1.44 6.28
CA HIS A 120 10.50 0.67 7.12
C HIS A 120 9.30 1.52 7.54
N VAL A 121 8.12 0.93 7.48
CA VAL A 121 6.86 1.55 7.88
C VAL A 121 6.53 1.14 9.31
N ALA A 122 6.20 2.11 10.17
CA ALA A 122 5.95 1.89 11.59
C ALA A 122 7.09 1.07 12.26
N ASN A 123 6.73 0.06 13.05
CA ASN A 123 7.66 -0.81 13.76
C ASN A 123 8.19 -1.99 12.92
N SER A 124 8.08 -1.93 11.59
CA SER A 124 8.63 -2.93 10.68
C SER A 124 10.16 -3.04 10.87
N PRO A 125 10.75 -4.25 10.89
CA PRO A 125 10.12 -5.55 10.67
C PRO A 125 9.40 -6.12 11.91
N TYR A 126 8.30 -6.83 11.69
CA TYR A 126 7.59 -7.59 12.73
C TYR A 126 8.07 -9.03 12.79
N ILE A 127 8.48 -9.49 13.98
CA ILE A 127 8.94 -10.86 14.22
C ILE A 127 7.84 -11.65 14.94
N LEU A 128 7.25 -12.62 14.25
CA LEU A 128 6.20 -13.49 14.77
C LEU A 128 6.81 -14.82 15.15
N ARG A 129 6.80 -15.16 16.43
CA ARG A 129 7.33 -16.43 16.95
C ARG A 129 6.19 -17.30 17.42
N ALA A 130 6.05 -18.51 16.86
CA ALA A 130 5.19 -19.52 17.45
C ALA A 130 5.72 -19.83 18.86
N LEU A 131 4.84 -19.74 19.86
CA LEU A 131 5.13 -20.12 21.25
C LEU A 131 5.30 -21.64 21.36
#